data_AF-A0A2Z6MZS0-F1
#
_entry.id   AF-A0A2Z6MZS0-F1
#
_cell.length_a   1.000
_cell.length_b   1.000
_cell.length_c   1.000
_cell.angle_alpha   90.00
_cell.angle_beta   90.00
_cell.angle_gamma   90.00
#
_symmetry.space_group_name_H-M   'P 1'
#
loop_
_entity.id
_entity.type
_entity.pdbx_description
1 polymer ?
#
loop_
_entity_poly.entity_id
_entity_poly.type
_entity_poly.pdbx_seq_one_letter_code
_entity_poly.pdbx_strand_id
1 'polypeptide(L)'
;MEQRLLQKEFESTTLGSDSEEAFVKAGLWSKLTFRWLNPIFEIGRIQKLEHVHVPSVPQSETAASASSMLEESIRKQKLQGGSLTKAIVHSVWKSLALNAVLAGTLIY
;
A
#
# COMPACT_ATOMS: atom_id res chain seq x y z
N MET A 1 -10.93 36.12 7.03
CA MET A 1 -9.71 35.30 6.78
C MET A 1 -9.96 33.85 7.22
N GLU A 2 -10.63 33.62 8.35
CA GLU A 2 -10.92 32.28 8.89
C GLU A 2 -11.83 31.39 8.02
N GLN A 3 -12.81 31.98 7.32
CA GLN A 3 -13.69 31.24 6.40
C GLN A 3 -12.93 30.48 5.29
N ARG A 4 -11.81 31.04 4.79
CA ARG A 4 -10.97 30.36 3.79
C ARG A 4 -10.09 29.26 4.38
N LEU A 5 -9.73 29.36 5.67
CA LEU A 5 -8.97 28.33 6.36
C LEU A 5 -9.86 27.13 6.66
N LEU A 6 -11.07 27.37 7.15
CA LEU A 6 -12.07 26.32 7.39
C LEU A 6 -12.44 25.59 6.09
N GLN A 7 -12.54 26.31 4.97
CA GLN A 7 -12.78 25.69 3.67
C GLN A 7 -11.60 24.81 3.21
N LYS A 8 -10.35 25.26 3.42
CA LYS A 8 -9.16 24.45 3.10
C LYS A 8 -9.06 23.20 3.98
N GLU A 9 -9.37 23.30 5.27
CA GLU A 9 -9.38 22.14 6.17
C GLU A 9 -10.49 21.15 5.81
N PHE A 10 -11.69 21.64 5.45
CA PHE A 10 -12.80 20.80 5.01
C PHE A 10 -12.50 20.09 3.69
N GLU A 11 -12.00 20.81 2.67
CA GLU A 11 -11.57 20.24 1.38
C GLU A 11 -10.42 19.25 1.55
N SER A 12 -9.43 19.54 2.40
CA SER A 12 -8.33 18.60 2.70
C SER A 12 -8.81 17.34 3.40
N THR A 13 -9.79 17.45 4.31
CA THR A 13 -10.34 16.29 5.05
C THR A 13 -11.18 15.41 4.15
N THR A 14 -12.00 16.00 3.26
CA THR A 14 -12.79 15.23 2.28
C THR A 14 -11.92 14.58 1.22
N LEU A 15 -10.90 15.28 0.71
CA LEU A 15 -9.94 14.69 -0.22
C LEU A 15 -9.11 13.56 0.41
N GLY A 16 -8.77 13.68 1.70
CA GLY A 16 -8.09 12.63 2.46
C GLY A 16 -8.91 11.33 2.50
N SER A 17 -10.19 11.40 2.85
CA SER A 17 -11.07 10.21 2.86
C SER A 17 -11.29 9.65 1.45
N ASP A 18 -11.47 10.51 0.44
CA ASP A 18 -11.66 10.08 -0.95
C ASP A 18 -10.40 9.36 -1.49
N SER A 19 -9.20 9.76 -1.07
CA SER A 19 -7.95 9.12 -1.47
C SER A 19 -7.75 7.74 -0.82
N GLU A 20 -8.15 7.59 0.45
CA GLU A 20 -8.13 6.31 1.16
C GLU A 20 -9.14 5.33 0.54
N GLU A 21 -10.35 5.82 0.22
CA GLU A 21 -11.36 5.07 -0.52
C GLU A 21 -10.90 4.71 -1.95
N ALA A 22 -10.22 5.63 -2.65
CA ALA A 22 -9.68 5.37 -3.98
C ALA A 22 -8.62 4.27 -3.98
N PHE A 23 -7.78 4.21 -2.95
CA PHE A 23 -6.78 3.14 -2.79
C PHE A 23 -7.42 1.80 -2.43
N VAL A 24 -8.34 1.78 -1.46
CA VAL A 24 -8.99 0.55 -0.97
C VAL A 24 -9.91 -0.05 -2.05
N LYS A 25 -10.64 0.79 -2.78
CA LYS A 25 -11.66 0.40 -3.77
C LYS A 25 -11.12 0.34 -5.22
N ALA A 26 -9.85 0.65 -5.45
CA ALA A 26 -9.24 0.58 -6.78
C ALA A 26 -9.31 -0.86 -7.35
N GLY A 27 -9.91 -0.99 -8.54
CA GLY A 27 -9.87 -2.23 -9.32
C GLY A 27 -8.43 -2.59 -9.72
N LEU A 28 -8.20 -3.85 -10.09
CA LEU A 28 -6.87 -4.37 -10.45
C LEU A 28 -6.13 -3.48 -11.47
N TRP A 29 -6.83 -2.98 -12.49
CA TRP A 29 -6.26 -2.07 -13.48
C TRP A 29 -5.84 -0.72 -12.90
N SER A 30 -6.59 -0.17 -11.96
CA SER A 30 -6.24 1.10 -11.30
C SER A 30 -5.00 0.93 -10.43
N LYS A 31 -4.90 -0.18 -9.68
CA LYS A 31 -3.71 -0.53 -8.88
C LYS A 31 -2.47 -0.74 -9.77
N LEU A 32 -2.62 -1.48 -10.87
CA LEU A 32 -1.52 -1.79 -11.78
C LEU A 32 -1.00 -0.56 -12.55
N THR A 33 -1.91 0.30 -13.01
CA THR A 33 -1.57 1.52 -13.78
C THR A 33 -1.31 2.73 -12.90
N PHE A 34 -1.28 2.56 -11.57
CA PHE A 34 -1.11 3.63 -10.59
C PHE A 34 -2.10 4.80 -10.73
N ARG A 35 -3.27 4.57 -11.35
CA ARG A 35 -4.28 5.63 -11.58
C ARG A 35 -4.89 6.17 -10.29
N TRP A 36 -4.84 5.39 -9.21
CA TRP A 36 -5.24 5.84 -7.87
C TRP A 36 -4.35 6.97 -7.33
N LEU A 37 -3.17 7.20 -7.91
CA LEU A 37 -2.25 8.27 -7.52
C LEU A 37 -2.55 9.60 -8.22
N ASN A 38 -3.37 9.60 -9.28
CA ASN A 38 -3.71 10.80 -10.06
C ASN A 38 -4.26 11.97 -9.21
N PRO A 39 -5.17 11.75 -8.24
CA PRO A 39 -5.68 12.84 -7.40
C PRO A 39 -4.58 13.53 -6.58
N ILE A 40 -3.59 12.77 -6.09
CA ILE A 40 -2.45 13.30 -5.32
C ILE A 40 -1.57 14.18 -6.22
N PHE A 41 -1.34 13.77 -7.47
CA PHE A 41 -0.56 14.57 -8.43
C PHE A 41 -1.28 15.86 -8.83
N GLU A 42 -2.61 15.84 -8.92
CA GLU A 42 -3.39 17.04 -9.20
C GLU A 42 -3.29 18.07 -8.07
N ILE A 43 -3.35 17.61 -6.82
CA ILE A 43 -3.14 18.45 -5.62
C ILE A 43 -1.71 19.02 -5.62
N GLY A 44 -0.70 18.17 -5.82
CA GLY A 44 0.70 18.57 -5.83
C GLY A 44 1.07 19.56 -6.94
N ARG A 45 0.30 19.59 -8.04
CA ARG A 45 0.45 20.58 -9.12
C ARG A 45 -0.04 21.97 -8.73
N ILE A 46 -1.07 22.04 -7.89
CA ILE A 46 -1.77 23.29 -7.52
C ILE A 46 -1.22 23.85 -6.20
N GLN A 47 -0.80 22.98 -5.27
CA GLN A 47 -0.35 23.36 -3.94
C GLN A 47 0.80 22.47 -3.46
N LYS A 48 1.69 23.03 -2.62
CA LYS A 48 2.71 22.24 -1.93
C LYS A 48 2.02 21.20 -1.05
N LEU A 49 2.32 19.92 -1.28
CA LEU A 49 1.77 18.82 -0.49
C LEU A 49 2.17 18.98 0.98
N GLU A 50 1.16 19.16 1.82
CA GLU A 50 1.27 19.08 3.27
C GLU A 50 0.88 17.69 3.77
N HIS A 51 1.31 17.34 5.00
CA HIS A 51 1.16 16.00 5.58
C HIS A 51 -0.30 15.48 5.57
N VAL A 52 -1.27 16.38 5.65
CA VAL A 52 -2.71 16.10 5.59
C VAL A 52 -3.20 15.49 4.28
N HIS A 53 -2.42 15.58 3.19
CA HIS A 53 -2.78 15.04 1.88
C HIS A 53 -2.23 13.63 1.63
N VAL A 54 -1.42 13.08 2.56
CA VAL A 54 -0.89 11.73 2.42
C VAL A 54 -1.92 10.75 2.98
N PRO A 55 -2.41 9.79 2.18
CA PRO A 55 -3.36 8.80 2.69
C PRO A 55 -2.73 7.97 3.80
N SER A 56 -3.53 7.62 4.80
CA SER A 56 -3.10 6.76 5.89
C SER A 56 -2.79 5.34 5.37
N VAL A 57 -1.84 4.68 6.03
CA VAL A 57 -1.49 3.30 5.69
C VAL A 57 -2.70 2.39 6.04
N PRO A 58 -3.15 1.53 5.11
CA PRO A 58 -4.21 0.58 5.39
C PRO A 58 -3.87 -0.31 6.58
N GLN A 59 -4.87 -0.68 7.38
CA GLN A 59 -4.65 -1.48 8.60
C GLN A 59 -3.93 -2.81 8.35
N SER A 60 -4.11 -3.42 7.16
CA SER A 60 -3.42 -4.66 6.78
C SER A 60 -1.90 -4.50 6.63
N GLU A 61 -1.46 -3.31 6.21
CA GLU A 61 -0.06 -2.96 5.94
C GLU A 61 0.61 -2.24 7.12
N THR A 62 -0.10 -2.10 8.25
CA THR A 62 0.44 -1.48 9.47
C THR A 62 1.52 -2.36 10.11
N ALA A 63 2.54 -1.74 10.71
CA ALA A 63 3.62 -2.43 11.41
C ALA A 63 3.13 -3.43 12.47
N ALA A 64 2.05 -3.11 13.19
CA ALA A 64 1.44 -4.00 14.17
C ALA A 64 0.87 -5.29 13.51
N SER A 65 0.18 -5.15 12.38
CA SER A 65 -0.35 -6.28 11.61
C SER A 65 0.79 -7.16 11.08
N ALA A 66 1.80 -6.53 10.46
CA ALA A 66 2.98 -7.23 9.96
C ALA A 66 3.76 -7.97 11.08
N SER A 67 3.96 -7.33 12.23
CA SER A 67 4.61 -7.94 13.40
C SER A 67 3.81 -9.11 13.94
N SER A 68 2.48 -8.96 14.05
CA SER A 68 1.60 -10.03 14.51
C SER A 68 1.63 -11.25 13.58
N MET A 69 1.56 -11.02 12.26
CA MET A 69 1.66 -12.09 11.25
C MET A 69 3.03 -12.79 11.29
N LEU A 70 4.11 -12.04 11.51
CA LEU A 70 5.46 -12.57 11.64
C LEU A 70 5.60 -13.43 12.90
N GLU A 71 5.18 -12.92 14.06
CA GLU A 71 5.19 -13.66 15.32
C GLU A 71 4.37 -14.94 15.24
N GLU A 72 3.18 -14.88 14.62
CA GLU A 72 2.35 -16.06 14.42
C GLU A 72 3.04 -17.10 13.54
N SER A 73 3.72 -16.66 12.47
CA SER A 73 4.47 -17.53 11.57
C SER A 73 5.67 -18.18 12.26
N ILE A 74 6.41 -17.43 13.07
CA ILE A 74 7.53 -17.95 13.89
C ILE A 74 7.01 -18.99 14.90
N ARG A 75 5.88 -18.71 15.55
CA ARG A 75 5.25 -19.64 16.51
C ARG A 75 4.81 -20.93 15.82
N LYS A 76 4.10 -20.84 14.69
CA LYS A 76 3.67 -22.00 13.88
C LYS A 76 4.87 -22.83 13.44
N GLN A 77 5.97 -22.18 13.05
CA GLN A 77 7.18 -22.87 12.65
C GLN A 77 7.92 -23.55 13.81
N LYS A 78 8.03 -22.91 14.96
CA LYS A 78 8.58 -23.54 16.17
C LYS A 78 7.78 -24.78 16.58
N LEU A 79 6.45 -24.77 16.39
CA LEU A 79 5.58 -25.91 16.66
C LEU A 79 5.70 -27.03 15.60
N GLN A 80 6.06 -26.71 14.35
CA GLN A 80 6.16 -27.68 13.26
C GLN A 80 7.59 -28.24 13.03
N GLY A 81 8.60 -27.81 13.80
CA GLY A 81 9.97 -28.33 13.69
C GLY A 81 10.66 -28.07 12.33
N GLY A 82 10.13 -27.15 11.51
CA GLY A 82 10.59 -26.89 10.15
C GLY A 82 11.67 -25.80 10.07
N SER A 83 12.64 -25.96 9.16
CA SER A 83 13.69 -24.97 8.86
C SER A 83 13.10 -23.62 8.40
N LEU A 84 13.40 -22.54 9.13
CA LEU A 84 13.03 -21.14 8.83
C LEU A 84 13.31 -20.75 7.40
N THR A 85 14.52 -21.03 6.93
CA THR A 85 14.96 -20.73 5.56
C THR A 85 14.09 -21.42 4.51
N LYS A 86 13.68 -22.67 4.74
CA LYS A 86 12.85 -23.42 3.77
C LYS A 86 11.44 -22.83 3.66
N ALA A 87 10.87 -22.37 4.77
CA ALA A 87 9.56 -21.70 4.76
C ALA A 87 9.61 -20.34 4.08
N ILE A 88 10.67 -19.55 4.33
CA ILE A 88 10.89 -18.27 3.66
C ILE A 88 11.05 -18.46 2.15
N VAL A 89 11.91 -19.40 1.73
CA VAL A 89 12.11 -19.69 0.29
C VAL A 89 10.79 -20.12 -0.35
N HIS A 90 10.02 -20.99 0.31
CA HIS A 90 8.73 -21.43 -0.20
C HIS A 90 7.69 -20.31 -0.27
N SER A 91 7.68 -19.36 0.68
CA SER A 91 6.72 -18.25 0.68
C SER A 91 7.01 -17.24 -0.43
N VAL A 92 8.28 -16.99 -0.74
CA VAL A 92 8.67 -16.01 -1.78
C VAL A 92 8.79 -16.62 -3.19
N TRP A 93 8.86 -17.95 -3.33
CA TRP A 93 9.08 -18.62 -4.62
C TRP A 93 8.05 -18.26 -5.68
N LYS A 94 6.76 -18.18 -5.32
CA LYS A 94 5.69 -17.83 -6.26
C LYS A 94 5.87 -16.42 -6.83
N SER A 95 6.17 -15.45 -5.98
CA SER A 95 6.41 -14.06 -6.39
C SER A 95 7.68 -13.96 -7.25
N LEU A 96 8.73 -14.70 -6.89
CA LEU A 96 9.97 -14.74 -7.66
C LEU A 96 9.76 -15.34 -9.06
N ALA A 97 9.04 -16.45 -9.16
CA ALA A 97 8.70 -17.09 -10.42
C ALA A 97 7.83 -16.20 -11.31
N LEU A 98 6.81 -15.55 -10.74
CA LEU A 98 5.96 -14.60 -11.47
C LEU A 98 6.76 -13.41 -11.99
N ASN A 99 7.60 -12.80 -11.15
CA ASN A 99 8.46 -11.69 -11.55
C ASN A 99 9.47 -12.10 -12.63
N ALA A 100 10.04 -13.30 -12.54
CA ALA A 100 10.97 -13.83 -13.55
C ALA A 100 10.28 -14.08 -14.89
N VAL A 101 9.03 -14.60 -14.90
CA VAL A 101 8.24 -14.77 -16.13
C VAL A 101 7.97 -13.42 -16.79
N LEU A 102 7.50 -12.44 -16.01
CA LEU A 102 7.24 -11.09 -16.54
C LEU A 102 8.50 -10.44 -17.11
N ALA A 103 9.63 -10.53 -16.39
CA ALA A 103 10.91 -10.02 -16.86
C ALA A 103 11.40 -10.73 -18.14
N GLY A 104 11.28 -12.06 -18.19
CA GLY A 104 11.66 -12.85 -19.37
C GLY A 104 10.82 -12.51 -20.61
N THR A 105 9.52 -12.25 -20.44
CA THR A 105 8.63 -11.84 -21.55
C THR A 105 8.82 -10.40 -22.00
N LEU A 106 9.40 -9.53 -21.15
CA LEU A 106 9.69 -8.13 -21.47
C LEU A 106 11.09 -7.93 -22.10
N ILE A 107 11.94 -8.96 -22.08
CA ILE A 107 13.33 -8.93 -22.57
C ILE A 107 13.49 -9.60 -23.96
N TYR A 108 12.42 -10.14 -24.55
CA TYR A 108 12.45 -10.71 -25.91
C TYR A 108 11.62 -9.90 -26.91
#